data_AF-A0A957HXP0-F1
#
_entry.id   AF-A0A957HXP0-F1
#
_cell.length_a   1.000
_cell.length_b   1.000
_cell.length_c   1.000
_cell.angle_alpha   90.00
_cell.angle_beta   90.00
_cell.angle_gamma   90.00
#
_symmetry.space_group_name_H-M   'P 1'
#
loop_
_entity.id
_entity.type
_entity.pdbx_description
1 polymer ?
#
loop_
_entity_poly.entity_id
_entity_poly.type
_entity_poly.pdbx_seq_one_letter_code
_entity_poly.pdbx_strand_id
1 'polypeptide(L)' 'MNVRCPYCRHAFNLTRDYLVFAVREAEEKRQKYHGVECVNCRKTIKVSVKQMKRFVPAPAAEAQEDE' A
#
# COMPACT_ATOMS: atom_id res chain seq x y z
N MET A 1 -6.88 -0.09 -0.62
CA MET A 1 -6.63 -1.53 -0.32
C MET A 1 -7.10 -1.84 1.08
N ASN A 2 -7.93 -2.87 1.30
CA ASN A 2 -8.37 -3.25 2.64
C ASN A 2 -7.31 -4.11 3.34
N VAL A 3 -6.96 -3.75 4.58
CA VAL A 3 -5.99 -4.47 5.41
C VAL A 3 -6.65 -4.81 6.74
N ARG A 4 -6.55 -6.09 7.11
CA ARG A 4 -6.99 -6.57 8.42
C ARG A 4 -5.79 -6.74 9.33
N CYS A 5 -5.83 -6.09 10.49
CA CYS A 5 -4.79 -6.24 11.50
C CYS A 5 -4.82 -7.65 12.09
N PRO A 6 -3.72 -8.43 12.06
CA PRO A 6 -3.69 -9.75 12.68
C PRO A 6 -3.71 -9.68 14.21
N TYR A 7 -3.38 -8.53 14.80
CA TYR A 7 -3.33 -8.33 16.26
C TYR A 7 -4.69 -7.97 16.85
N CYS A 8 -5.29 -6.85 16.42
CA CYS A 8 -6.55 -6.36 16.99
C CYS A 8 -7.78 -6.73 16.14
N ARG A 9 -7.59 -7.39 14.99
CA ARG A 9 -8.63 -7.77 14.02
C ARG A 9 -9.39 -6.61 13.37
N HIS A 10 -9.05 -5.36 13.68
CA HIS A 10 -9.59 -4.17 13.03
C HIS A 10 -9.23 -4.16 11.54
N ALA A 11 -10.23 -3.91 10.70
CA ALA A 11 -10.06 -3.76 9.27
C ALA A 11 -10.07 -2.27 8.93
N PHE A 12 -9.07 -1.83 8.16
CA PHE A 12 -8.94 -0.45 7.73
C PHE A 12 -8.49 -0.41 6.27
N ASN A 13 -8.77 0.71 5.60
CA ASN A 13 -8.40 0.89 4.21
C ASN A 13 -7.16 1.76 4.11
N LEU A 14 -6.16 1.28 3.37
CA LEU A 14 -5.04 2.10 2.93
C LEU A 14 -5.47 2.95 1.74
N THR A 15 -5.21 4.25 1.86
CA THR A 15 -5.45 5.24 0.81
C THR A 15 -4.47 5.05 -0.33
N ARG A 16 -4.82 5.62 -1.50
CA ARG A 16 -3.99 5.52 -2.70
C ARG A 16 -2.64 6.22 -2.50
N ASP A 17 -2.64 7.42 -1.94
CA ASP A 17 -1.41 8.19 -1.68
C ASP A 17 -0.44 7.43 -0.78
N TYR A 18 -0.98 6.80 0.28
CA TYR A 18 -0.20 5.96 1.17
C TYR A 18 0.41 4.77 0.42
N LEU A 19 -0.36 4.10 -0.45
CA LEU A 19 0.15 2.97 -1.22
C LEU A 19 1.26 3.38 -2.20
N VAL A 20 1.13 4.52 -2.88
CA VAL A 20 2.16 5.05 -3.79
C VAL A 20 3.46 5.32 -3.02
N PHE A 21 3.36 6.01 -1.89
CA PHE A 21 4.49 6.30 -1.02
C PHE A 21 5.14 5.01 -0.49
N ALA A 22 4.33 4.09 0.04
CA ALA A 22 4.79 2.83 0.61
C ALA A 22 5.50 1.93 -0.42
N VAL A 23 4.99 1.87 -1.66
CA VAL A 23 5.63 1.13 -2.76
C VAL A 23 6.97 1.77 -3.11
N ARG A 24 7.02 3.09 -3.31
CA ARG A 24 8.25 3.81 -3.66
C ARG A 24 9.33 3.62 -2.59
N GLU A 25 9.00 3.83 -1.32
CA GLU A 25 9.93 3.61 -0.21
C GLU A 25 10.46 2.17 -0.17
N ALA A 26 9.59 1.19 -0.40
CA ALA A 26 9.99 -0.21 -0.36
C ALA A 26 10.84 -0.60 -1.58
N GLU A 27 10.62 0.01 -2.74
CA GLU A 27 11.48 -0.15 -3.92
C GLU A 27 12.87 0.46 -3.71
N GLU A 28 12.94 1.68 -3.15
CA GLU A 28 14.21 2.33 -2.80
C GLU A 28 15.04 1.47 -1.83
N LYS A 29 14.37 0.86 -0.85
CA LYS A 29 14.99 -0.04 0.13
C LYS A 29 15.15 -1.49 -0.36
N ARG A 30 14.71 -1.81 -1.59
CA ARG A 30 14.64 -3.17 -2.17
C ARG A 30 13.97 -4.20 -1.24
N GLN A 31 12.96 -3.78 -0.48
CA GLN A 31 12.25 -4.61 0.47
C GLN A 31 11.05 -5.31 -0.17
N LYS A 32 10.83 -6.58 0.19
CA LYS A 32 9.67 -7.35 -0.26
C LYS A 32 8.37 -6.99 0.49
N TYR A 33 8.51 -6.40 1.66
CA TYR A 33 7.42 -6.07 2.58
C TYR A 33 7.58 -4.64 3.08
N HIS A 34 6.47 -3.91 3.18
CA HIS A 34 6.40 -2.60 3.81
C HIS A 34 5.64 -2.70 5.13
N GLY A 35 6.11 -1.98 6.15
CA GLY A 35 5.52 -1.97 7.48
C GLY A 35 4.43 -0.91 7.60
N VAL A 36 3.19 -1.35 7.83
CA VAL A 36 2.02 -0.48 7.94
C VAL A 36 1.58 -0.40 9.40
N GLU A 37 1.41 0.79 9.94
CA GLU A 37 0.89 0.96 11.30
C GLU A 37 -0.64 0.83 11.34
N CYS A 38 -1.16 0.03 12.28
CA CYS A 38 -2.60 -0.06 12.50
C CYS A 38 -3.13 1.17 13.24
N VAL A 39 -4.11 1.85 12.66
CA VAL A 39 -4.79 3.03 13.26
C VAL A 39 -5.46 2.75 14.62
N ASN A 40 -5.75 1.49 14.93
CA ASN A 40 -6.40 1.11 16.19
C ASN A 40 -5.39 0.72 17.28
N CYS A 41 -4.53 -0.28 17.04
CA CYS A 41 -3.61 -0.80 18.05
C CYS A 41 -2.15 -0.35 17.90
N ARG A 42 -1.83 0.44 16.87
CA ARG A 42 -0.49 0.94 16.54
C ARG A 42 0.58 -0.13 16.37
N LYS A 43 0.18 -1.38 16.17
CA LYS A 43 1.11 -2.45 15.79
C LYS A 43 1.47 -2.34 14.32
N THR A 44 2.74 -2.56 13.99
CA THR A 44 3.23 -2.63 12.62
C THR A 44 2.87 -3.97 12.00
N ILE A 45 2.22 -3.92 10.84
CA ILE A 45 1.78 -5.07 10.05
C ILE A 45 2.64 -5.12 8.78
N LYS A 46 3.22 -6.27 8.48
CA LYS A 46 3.97 -6.46 7.24
C LYS A 46 2.99 -6.71 6.09
N VAL A 47 2.99 -5.83 5.10
CA VAL A 47 2.17 -5.97 3.91
C VAL A 47 3.08 -6.13 2.70
N SER A 48 2.77 -7.07 1.81
CA SER A 48 3.63 -7.35 0.67
C SER A 48 3.58 -6.22 -0.37
N VAL A 49 4.75 -5.77 -0.81
CA VAL A 49 4.84 -4.70 -1.82
C VAL A 49 4.22 -5.15 -3.14
N LYS A 50 4.35 -6.44 -3.48
CA LYS A 50 3.70 -7.04 -4.67
C LYS A 50 2.18 -6.88 -4.64
N GLN A 51 1.56 -7.01 -3.46
CA GLN A 51 0.12 -6.79 -3.32
C GLN A 51 -0.20 -5.29 -3.40
N MET A 52 0.56 -4.43 -2.74
CA MET A 52 0.35 -2.97 -2.82
C MET A 52 0.42 -2.46 -4.26
N LYS A 53 1.40 -2.91 -5.05
CA LYS A 53 1.55 -2.57 -6.47
C LYS A 53 0.34 -2.91 -7.34
N ARG A 54 -0.50 -3.87 -6.95
CA ARG A 54 -1.74 -4.18 -7.69
C ARG A 54 -2.84 -3.15 -7.46
N PHE A 55 -2.78 -2.42 -6.35
CA PHE A 55 -3.76 -1.41 -5.96
C PHE A 55 -3.26 0.02 -6.20
N VAL A 56 -1.94 0.19 -6.38
CA VAL A 56 -1.40 1.38 -7.01
C VAL A 56 -1.73 1.25 -8.50
N PRO A 57 -2.57 2.12 -9.08
CA PRO A 57 -2.72 2.14 -10.52
C PRO A 57 -1.32 2.34 -11.11
N ALA A 58 -0.98 1.56 -12.14
CA ALA A 58 0.21 1.84 -12.93
C ALA A 58 0.22 3.35 -13.20
N PRO A 59 1.38 4.03 -13.06
CA PRO A 59 1.45 5.41 -13.52
C PRO A 59 0.89 5.36 -14.93
N ALA A 60 -0.24 6.03 -15.13
CA ALA A 60 -0.79 6.14 -16.46
C ALA A 60 0.39 6.59 -17.32
N ALA A 61 0.65 5.85 -18.40
CA ALA A 61 1.15 6.51 -19.58
C ALA A 61 0.32 7.79 -19.69
N GLU A 62 1.00 8.92 -19.53
CA GLU A 62 0.39 10.21 -19.80
C GLU A 62 -0.24 10.10 -21.19
N ALA A 63 -1.51 10.50 -21.29
CA ALA A 63 -2.26 10.70 -22.53
C ALA A 63 -2.45 9.50 -23.48
N GLN A 64 -3.70 9.06 -23.60
CA GLN A 64 -4.38 8.89 -24.89
C GLN A 64 -5.86 8.54 -24.65
N GLU A 65 -6.90 9.09 -25.28
CA GLU A 65 -7.27 10.33 -26.02
C GLU A 65 -8.76 10.08 -26.45
N ASP A 66 -9.43 11.11 -27.00
CA ASP A 66 -10.81 11.17 -27.58
C ASP A 66 -12.00 11.26 -26.60
N GLU A 67 -12.91 12.23 -26.65
CA GLU A 67 -13.45 13.06 -27.75
C GLU A 67 -13.95 14.44 -27.24
#